data_AF-A0A0C5W268-F1
#
_entry.id   AF-A0A0C5W268-F1
#
_cell.length_a   1.000
_cell.length_b   1.000
_cell.length_c   1.000
_cell.angle_alpha   90.00
_cell.angle_beta   90.00
_cell.angle_gamma   90.00
#
_symmetry.space_group_name_H-M   'P 1'
#
loop_
_entity.id
_entity.type
_entity.pdbx_description
1 polymer ?
#
loop_
_entity_poly.entity_id
_entity_poly.type
_entity_poly.pdbx_seq_one_letter_code
_entity_poly.pdbx_strand_id
1 'polypeptide(L)'
;MSITILQATQEIDDLLPLLDRAYWEANSIDHKDTIHNVIWLLTQEAIELHKVSIQDGHYRYEPVTETIRHALPQMRYLVENLSEVCRRTNTHKVLSPALHSAITIFD
;
A
#
# COMPACT_ATOMS: atom_id res chain seq x y z
N MET A 1 -15.31 -1.68 8.83
CA MET A 1 -14.80 -1.68 10.22
C MET A 1 -14.01 -0.39 10.39
N SER A 2 -14.12 0.33 11.51
CA SER A 2 -13.25 1.49 11.76
C SER A 2 -11.89 1.00 12.25
N ILE A 3 -10.84 1.23 11.47
CA ILE A 3 -9.46 0.95 11.91
C ILE A 3 -8.89 2.15 12.65
N THR A 4 -7.86 1.90 13.45
CA THR A 4 -7.12 2.95 14.15
C THR A 4 -5.96 3.47 13.31
N ILE A 5 -5.48 4.69 13.62
CA ILE A 5 -4.28 5.28 12.98
C ILE A 5 -3.09 4.33 13.12
N LEU A 6 -2.88 3.74 14.30
CA LEU A 6 -1.78 2.80 14.53
C LEU A 6 -1.86 1.57 13.62
N GLN A 7 -3.07 1.02 13.44
CA GLN A 7 -3.28 -0.12 12.53
C GLN A 7 -3.03 0.28 11.07
N ALA A 8 -3.51 1.45 10.64
CA ALA A 8 -3.28 1.94 9.29
C ALA A 8 -1.77 2.16 9.03
N THR A 9 -1.05 2.79 9.95
CA THR A 9 0.40 2.99 9.85
C THR A 9 1.14 1.66 9.73
N GLN A 10 0.83 0.69 10.60
CA GLN A 10 1.47 -0.63 10.57
C GLN A 10 1.23 -1.35 9.24
N GLU A 11 0.01 -1.31 8.72
CA GLU A 11 -0.34 -1.96 7.44
C GLU A 11 0.39 -1.30 6.25
N ILE A 12 0.57 0.03 6.28
CA ILE A 12 1.36 0.73 5.27
C ILE A 12 2.84 0.31 5.37
N ASP A 13 3.40 0.30 6.58
CA ASP A 13 4.80 -0.05 6.83
C ASP A 13 5.11 -1.50 6.42
N ASP A 14 4.16 -2.42 6.60
CA ASP A 14 4.29 -3.81 6.20
C ASP A 14 4.13 -3.99 4.67
N LEU A 15 3.31 -3.17 4.02
CA LEU A 15 3.06 -3.22 2.57
C LEU A 15 4.22 -2.64 1.74
N LEU A 16 4.84 -1.56 2.19
CA LEU A 16 5.89 -0.85 1.45
C LEU A 16 7.06 -1.76 1.01
N PRO A 17 7.66 -2.61 1.88
CA PRO A 17 8.72 -3.54 1.49
C PRO A 17 8.26 -4.61 0.49
N LEU A 18 6.97 -5.00 0.52
CA LEU A 18 6.42 -5.98 -0.42
C LEU A 18 6.28 -5.37 -1.82
N LEU A 19 5.83 -4.12 -1.89
CA LEU A 19 5.77 -3.37 -3.13
C LEU A 19 7.17 -3.11 -3.71
N ASP A 20 8.17 -2.81 -2.88
CA ASP A 20 9.55 -2.64 -3.35
C ASP A 20 10.10 -3.93 -4.00
N ARG A 21 9.83 -5.10 -3.40
CA ARG A 21 10.18 -6.39 -4.02
C ARG A 21 9.46 -6.60 -5.35
N ALA A 22 8.17 -6.28 -5.41
CA ALA A 22 7.39 -6.37 -6.65
C ALA A 22 7.93 -5.42 -7.73
N TYR A 23 8.35 -4.21 -7.36
CA TYR A 23 8.98 -3.24 -8.25
C TYR A 23 10.25 -3.81 -8.90
N TRP A 24 11.10 -4.46 -8.12
CA TRP A 24 12.31 -5.08 -8.64
C TRP A 24 12.04 -6.34 -9.50
N GLU A 25 10.90 -6.99 -9.31
CA GLU A 25 10.48 -8.16 -10.09
C GLU A 25 9.71 -7.84 -11.37
N ALA A 26 9.08 -6.67 -11.44
CA ALA A 26 8.33 -6.21 -12.59
C ALA A 26 9.21 -6.07 -13.84
N ASN A 27 8.65 -6.40 -15.01
CA ASN A 27 9.41 -6.52 -16.26
C ASN A 27 8.96 -5.57 -17.37
N SER A 28 7.88 -4.87 -17.16
CA SER A 28 7.49 -3.72 -17.97
C SER A 28 7.75 -2.44 -17.18
N ILE A 29 8.04 -1.38 -17.90
CA ILE A 29 8.15 -0.03 -17.33
C ILE A 29 6.79 0.38 -16.76
N ASP A 30 5.69 0.07 -17.44
CA ASP A 30 4.34 0.40 -16.99
C ASP A 30 3.99 -0.19 -15.62
N HIS A 31 4.39 -1.45 -15.36
CA HIS A 31 4.20 -2.08 -14.05
C HIS A 31 5.08 -1.42 -12.99
N LYS A 32 6.34 -1.11 -13.32
CA LYS A 32 7.25 -0.42 -12.41
C LYS A 32 6.72 0.97 -12.04
N ASP A 33 6.24 1.73 -13.01
CA ASP A 33 5.67 3.06 -12.80
C ASP A 33 4.43 3.00 -11.91
N THR A 34 3.55 2.03 -12.15
CA THR A 34 2.36 1.83 -11.30
C THR A 34 2.74 1.50 -9.86
N ILE A 35 3.66 0.55 -9.66
CA ILE A 35 4.12 0.18 -8.30
C ILE A 35 4.81 1.35 -7.62
N HIS A 36 5.70 2.05 -8.35
CA HIS A 36 6.42 3.20 -7.81
C HIS A 36 5.46 4.30 -7.38
N ASN A 37 4.41 4.57 -8.17
CA ASN A 37 3.41 5.57 -7.80
C ASN A 37 2.65 5.16 -6.54
N VAL A 38 2.27 3.87 -6.39
CA VAL A 38 1.64 3.37 -5.16
C VAL A 38 2.59 3.49 -3.96
N ILE A 39 3.86 3.10 -4.10
CA ILE A 39 4.89 3.28 -3.05
C ILE A 39 5.00 4.74 -2.65
N TRP A 40 5.07 5.65 -3.62
CA TRP A 40 5.22 7.07 -3.36
C TRP A 40 4.02 7.63 -2.58
N LEU A 41 2.79 7.31 -3.02
CA LEU A 41 1.55 7.74 -2.34
C LEU A 41 1.46 7.21 -0.91
N LEU A 42 1.74 5.92 -0.72
CA LEU A 42 1.76 5.30 0.61
C LEU A 42 2.83 5.89 1.51
N THR A 43 4.00 6.24 0.97
CA THR A 43 5.08 6.87 1.74
C THR A 43 4.69 8.26 2.21
N GLN A 44 4.01 9.06 1.37
CA GLN A 44 3.50 10.37 1.80
C GLN A 44 2.49 10.22 2.95
N GLU A 45 1.56 9.29 2.82
CA GLU A 45 0.58 9.03 3.88
C GLU A 45 1.24 8.53 5.16
N ALA A 46 2.19 7.59 5.07
CA ALA A 46 2.95 7.10 6.21
C ALA A 46 3.65 8.27 6.93
N ILE A 47 4.30 9.18 6.19
CA ILE A 47 4.96 10.35 6.77
C ILE A 47 3.97 11.21 7.55
N GLU A 48 2.77 11.45 7.03
CA GLU A 48 1.75 12.22 7.75
C GLU A 48 1.25 11.47 8.99
N LEU A 49 1.00 10.16 8.90
CA LEU A 49 0.56 9.36 10.05
C LEU A 49 1.63 9.26 11.14
N HIS A 50 2.91 9.23 10.78
CA HIS A 50 4.02 9.25 11.73
C HIS A 50 4.17 10.60 12.45
N LYS A 51 3.65 11.70 11.91
CA LYS A 51 3.61 13.00 12.60
C LYS A 51 2.53 13.02 13.69
N VAL A 52 1.50 12.20 13.56
CA VAL A 52 0.46 12.07 14.58
C VAL A 52 1.08 11.42 15.81
N SER A 53 0.92 12.04 16.98
CA SER A 53 1.53 11.60 18.23
C SER A 53 1.19 10.13 18.53
N ILE A 54 2.11 9.37 19.13
CA ILE A 54 1.88 7.99 19.62
C ILE A 54 0.65 7.94 20.55
N GLN A 55 0.33 9.06 21.21
CA GLN A 55 -0.85 9.17 22.07
C GLN A 55 -2.17 9.16 21.29
N ASP A 56 -2.18 9.62 20.04
CA ASP A 56 -3.35 9.74 19.18
C ASP A 56 -3.54 8.51 18.26
N GLY A 57 -2.63 7.53 18.32
CA GLY A 57 -2.67 6.34 17.45
C GLY A 57 -3.92 5.46 17.62
N HIS A 58 -4.68 5.61 18.71
CA HIS A 58 -5.91 4.88 18.98
C HIS A 58 -7.15 5.52 18.34
N TYR A 59 -7.05 6.75 17.82
CA TYR A 59 -8.13 7.37 17.08
C TYR A 59 -8.38 6.66 15.76
N ARG A 60 -9.60 6.84 15.25
CA ARG A 60 -10.02 6.33 13.95
C ARG A 60 -9.12 6.90 12.86
N TYR A 61 -8.62 6.03 11.98
CA TYR A 61 -7.92 6.45 10.78
C TYR A 61 -8.88 7.15 9.83
N GLU A 62 -8.47 8.31 9.36
CA GLU A 62 -9.04 8.99 8.20
C GLU A 62 -7.88 9.40 7.29
N PRO A 63 -8.02 9.24 5.95
CA PRO A 63 -7.02 9.68 4.99
C PRO A 63 -6.56 11.12 5.25
N VAL A 64 -5.29 11.29 5.61
CA VAL A 64 -4.73 12.62 5.87
C VAL A 64 -4.40 13.29 4.55
N THR A 65 -3.88 12.53 3.59
CA THR A 65 -3.55 13.02 2.26
C THR A 65 -4.67 12.70 1.27
N GLU A 66 -5.18 13.72 0.57
CA GLU A 66 -6.18 13.54 -0.50
C GLU A 66 -5.66 12.63 -1.62
N THR A 67 -4.34 12.58 -1.82
CA THR A 67 -3.69 11.81 -2.87
C THR A 67 -3.76 10.31 -2.65
N ILE A 68 -3.99 9.82 -1.43
CA ILE A 68 -4.11 8.38 -1.16
C ILE A 68 -5.31 7.76 -1.88
N ARG A 69 -6.34 8.58 -2.18
CA ARG A 69 -7.49 8.17 -3.01
C ARG A 69 -7.09 7.73 -4.42
N HIS A 70 -5.97 8.23 -4.93
CA HIS A 70 -5.42 7.81 -6.23
C HIS A 70 -4.65 6.50 -6.16
N ALA A 71 -4.27 6.04 -4.96
CA ALA A 71 -3.57 4.77 -4.78
C ALA A 71 -4.55 3.59 -4.90
N LEU A 72 -5.81 3.76 -4.48
CA LEU A 72 -6.80 2.67 -4.45
C LEU A 72 -7.08 2.04 -5.83
N PRO A 73 -7.33 2.81 -6.92
CA PRO A 73 -7.50 2.22 -8.25
C PRO A 73 -6.26 1.48 -8.74
N GLN A 74 -5.08 1.98 -8.39
CA GLN A 74 -3.80 1.37 -8.78
C GLN A 74 -3.53 0.08 -7.99
N MET A 75 -3.85 0.04 -6.71
CA MET A 75 -3.80 -1.19 -5.91
C MET A 75 -4.75 -2.26 -6.47
N ARG A 76 -5.98 -1.88 -6.87
CA ARG A 76 -6.93 -2.79 -7.52
C ARG A 76 -6.37 -3.32 -8.84
N TYR A 77 -5.80 -2.45 -9.67
CA TYR A 77 -5.10 -2.86 -10.90
C TYR A 77 -3.96 -3.84 -10.61
N LEU A 78 -3.13 -3.59 -9.59
CA LEU A 78 -2.02 -4.48 -9.22
C LEU A 78 -2.52 -5.85 -8.76
N VAL A 79 -3.64 -5.93 -8.04
CA VAL A 79 -4.27 -7.20 -7.66
C VAL A 79 -4.71 -7.99 -8.88
N GLU A 80 -5.34 -7.35 -9.86
CA GLU A 80 -5.82 -8.00 -11.09
C GLU A 80 -4.67 -8.49 -11.98
N ASN A 81 -3.53 -7.79 -11.97
CA ASN A 81 -2.39 -8.07 -12.85
C ASN A 81 -1.19 -8.68 -12.11
N LEU A 82 -1.40 -9.18 -10.89
CA LEU A 82 -0.32 -9.55 -9.97
C LEU A 82 0.57 -10.67 -10.50
N SER A 83 0.02 -11.58 -11.32
CA SER A 83 0.75 -12.65 -12.00
C SER A 83 1.74 -12.14 -13.06
N GLU A 84 1.44 -11.00 -13.69
CA GLU A 84 2.31 -10.38 -14.69
C GLU A 84 3.33 -9.44 -14.05
N VAL A 85 2.96 -8.86 -12.91
CA VAL A 85 3.79 -7.96 -12.12
C VAL A 85 4.86 -8.72 -11.34
N CYS A 86 4.49 -9.80 -10.64
CA CYS A 86 5.39 -10.57 -9.78
C CYS A 86 5.76 -11.92 -10.41
N ARG A 87 7.00 -12.07 -10.88
CA ARG A 87 7.47 -13.38 -11.39
C ARG A 87 7.73 -14.39 -10.28
N ARG A 88 8.15 -13.97 -9.07
CA ARG A 88 8.45 -14.92 -7.99
C ARG A 88 7.17 -15.31 -7.27
N THR A 89 6.89 -16.61 -7.22
CA THR A 89 5.72 -17.17 -6.53
C THR A 89 5.64 -16.75 -5.05
N ASN A 90 6.78 -16.53 -4.39
CA ASN A 90 6.80 -16.10 -2.99
C ASN A 90 6.28 -14.67 -2.82
N THR A 91 6.74 -13.73 -3.66
CA THR A 91 6.29 -12.34 -3.63
C THR A 91 4.80 -12.26 -3.95
N HIS A 92 4.34 -13.01 -4.95
CA HIS A 92 2.92 -13.10 -5.30
C HIS A 92 2.05 -13.59 -4.12
N LYS A 93 2.48 -14.64 -3.42
CA LYS A 93 1.74 -15.22 -2.28
C LYS A 93 1.56 -14.26 -1.11
N VAL A 94 2.54 -13.38 -0.88
CA VAL A 94 2.54 -12.46 0.27
C VAL A 94 1.93 -11.11 -0.11
N LEU A 95 2.17 -10.61 -1.32
CA LEU A 95 1.67 -9.30 -1.76
C LEU A 95 0.15 -9.28 -1.99
N SER A 96 -0.41 -10.35 -2.57
CA SER A 96 -1.85 -10.42 -2.84
C SER A 96 -2.72 -10.20 -1.58
N PRO A 97 -2.54 -10.94 -0.46
CA PRO A 97 -3.33 -10.69 0.75
C PRO A 97 -3.06 -9.31 1.36
N ALA A 98 -1.82 -8.81 1.29
CA ALA A 98 -1.46 -7.48 1.80
C ALA A 98 -2.17 -6.36 1.02
N LEU A 99 -2.24 -6.46 -0.32
CA LEU A 99 -2.99 -5.50 -1.13
C LEU A 99 -4.50 -5.56 -0.86
N HIS A 100 -5.08 -6.75 -0.68
CA HIS A 100 -6.49 -6.87 -0.31
C HIS A 100 -6.80 -6.25 1.07
N SER A 101 -5.90 -6.43 2.05
CA SER A 101 -5.98 -5.77 3.36
C SER A 101 -5.98 -4.25 3.20
N ALA A 102 -4.96 -3.72 2.51
CA ALA A 102 -4.82 -2.29 2.26
C ALA A 102 -6.01 -1.69 1.52
N ILE A 103 -6.53 -2.34 0.49
CA ILE A 103 -7.74 -1.87 -0.22
C ILE A 103 -8.92 -1.77 0.74
N THR A 104 -9.13 -2.74 1.62
CA THR A 104 -10.24 -2.72 2.60
C THR A 104 -10.10 -1.59 3.63
N ILE A 105 -8.87 -1.16 3.88
CA ILE A 105 -8.53 -0.08 4.82
C ILE A 105 -8.78 1.29 4.20
N PHE A 106 -8.46 1.47 2.92
CA PHE A 106 -8.52 2.76 2.23
C PHE A 106 -9.83 3.02 1.45
N ASP A 107 -10.70 2.01 1.32
CA ASP A 107 -12.04 2.08 0.68
C ASP A 107 -13.10 2.62 1.66
#